data_AF-A0A4U6LN85-F1
#
_entry.id   AF-A0A4U6LN85-F1
#
_cell.length_a   1.000
_cell.length_b   1.000
_cell.length_c   1.000
_cell.angle_alpha   90.00
_cell.angle_beta   90.00
_cell.angle_gamma   90.00
#
_symmetry.space_group_name_H-M   'P 1'
#
loop_
_entity.id
_entity.type
_entity.pdbx_description
1 polymer ?
#
loop_
_entity_poly.entity_id
_entity_poly.type
_entity_poly.pdbx_seq_one_letter_code
_entity_poly.pdbx_strand_id
1 'polypeptide(L)' 'MTLQTAFNLPVQDAQQSFRRLLKAMSEPGVIVALHQLKHGWQPLGLATTSV' A
#
# COMPACT_ATOMS: atom_id res chain seq x y z
N MET A 1 -10.43 -9.64 18.67
CA MET A 1 -9.67 -9.14 17.51
C MET A 1 -9.90 -10.11 16.36
N THR A 2 -10.72 -9.73 15.39
CA THR A 2 -10.97 -10.51 14.16
C THR A 2 -9.87 -10.21 13.15
N LEU A 3 -9.49 -11.20 12.33
CA LEU A 3 -8.51 -10.99 11.26
C LEU A 3 -9.03 -9.94 10.25
N GLN A 4 -8.17 -9.00 9.87
CA GLN A 4 -8.49 -8.01 8.83
C GLN A 4 -8.02 -8.52 7.47
N THR A 5 -8.78 -8.19 6.42
CA THR A 5 -8.47 -8.61 5.06
C THR A 5 -7.28 -7.83 4.50
N ALA A 6 -6.45 -8.52 3.72
CA ALA A 6 -5.35 -7.94 2.95
C ALA A 6 -5.83 -7.54 1.54
N PHE A 7 -4.87 -7.44 0.61
CA PHE A 7 -5.13 -7.25 -0.82
C PHE A 7 -6.11 -8.30 -1.39
N ASN A 8 -6.99 -7.86 -2.30
CA ASN A 8 -7.92 -8.76 -2.99
C ASN A 8 -7.19 -9.61 -4.04
N LEU A 9 -6.15 -9.04 -4.67
CA LEU A 9 -5.30 -9.71 -5.65
C LEU A 9 -3.85 -9.63 -5.17
N PRO A 10 -3.42 -10.51 -4.24
CA PRO A 10 -2.20 -10.33 -3.46
C PRO A 10 -0.95 -10.02 -4.29
N VAL A 11 -0.76 -10.72 -5.41
CA VAL A 11 0.42 -10.53 -6.26
C VAL A 11 0.36 -9.21 -7.04
N GLN A 12 -0.79 -8.89 -7.63
CA GLN A 12 -0.93 -7.69 -8.47
C GLN A 12 -0.90 -6.42 -7.61
N ASP A 13 -1.60 -6.44 -6.49
CA ASP A 13 -1.72 -5.30 -5.59
C ASP A 13 -0.38 -5.00 -4.88
N ALA A 14 0.35 -6.04 -4.45
CA ALA A 14 1.68 -5.90 -3.89
C ALA A 14 2.68 -5.38 -4.92
N GLN A 15 2.65 -5.92 -6.15
CA GLN A 15 3.54 -5.48 -7.22
C GLN A 15 3.33 -4.00 -7.58
N GLN A 16 2.07 -3.55 -7.63
CA GLN A 16 1.78 -2.15 -7.91
C GLN A 16 2.22 -1.25 -6.77
N SER A 17 1.98 -1.66 -5.52
CA SER A 17 2.42 -0.91 -4.34
C SER A 17 3.93 -0.77 -4.31
N PHE A 18 4.65 -1.86 -4.61
CA PHE A 18 6.10 -1.87 -4.75
C PHE A 18 6.61 -0.91 -5.84
N ARG A 19 6.00 -0.91 -7.04
CA ARG A 19 6.39 0.03 -8.12
C ARG A 19 6.21 1.49 -7.73
N ARG A 20 5.13 1.80 -7.00
CA ARG A 20 4.88 3.16 -6.51
C ARG A 20 5.88 3.55 -5.43
N LEU A 21 6.19 2.64 -4.51
CA LEU A 21 7.22 2.86 -3.51
C LEU A 21 8.58 3.10 -4.16
N LEU A 22 8.97 2.27 -5.15
CA LEU A 22 10.20 2.48 -5.92
C LEU A 22 10.25 3.84 -6.60
N LYS A 23 9.14 4.32 -7.18
CA LYS A 23 9.06 5.67 -7.78
C LYS A 23 9.33 6.76 -6.75
N ALA A 24 8.68 6.70 -5.58
CA ALA A 24 8.88 7.68 -4.51
C ALA A 24 10.31 7.65 -3.94
N MET A 25 10.93 6.47 -3.85
CA MET A 25 12.30 6.32 -3.37
C MET A 25 13.33 6.77 -4.40
N SER A 26 13.04 6.64 -5.69
CA SER A 26 13.93 7.04 -6.78
C SER A 26 13.87 8.54 -7.08
N GLU A 27 12.74 9.18 -6.78
CA GLU A 27 12.50 10.61 -7.04
C GLU A 27 12.06 11.32 -5.75
N PRO A 28 13.02 11.79 -4.93
CA PRO A 28 12.72 12.48 -3.68
C PRO A 28 11.79 13.67 -3.88
N GLY A 29 10.76 13.78 -3.03
CA GLY A 29 9.72 14.81 -3.11
C GLY A 29 8.49 14.43 -3.96
N VAL A 30 8.54 13.32 -4.72
CA VAL A 30 7.37 12.81 -5.43
C VAL A 30 6.43 12.10 -4.46
N ILE A 31 5.19 12.61 -4.37
CA ILE A 31 4.14 11.97 -3.60
C ILE A 31 3.45 10.92 -4.47
N VAL A 32 3.45 9.68 -4.01
CA VAL A 32 2.71 8.58 -4.63
C VAL A 32 1.58 8.15 -3.71
N ALA A 33 0.50 7.69 -4.31
CA ALA A 33 -0.64 7.19 -3.56
C ALA A 33 -0.65 5.65 -3.58
N LEU A 34 -1.07 4.99 -2.50
CA LEU A 34 -1.29 3.54 -2.47
C LEU A 34 -2.78 3.35 -2.22
N HIS A 35 -3.51 2.63 -3.07
CA HIS A 35 -4.99 2.55 -3.00
C HIS A 35 -5.54 1.13 -3.17
N GLN A 36 -4.69 0.11 -3.22
CA GLN A 36 -5.15 -1.25 -3.49
C GLN A 36 -5.87 -1.86 -2.29
N LEU A 37 -5.53 -1.40 -1.08
CA LEU A 37 -6.38 -1.60 0.09
C LEU A 37 -7.45 -0.50 0.14
N LYS A 38 -8.71 -0.90 0.34
CA LYS A 38 -9.82 0.05 0.52
C LYS A 38 -9.79 0.73 1.89
N HIS A 39 -9.24 0.06 2.90
CA HIS A 39 -9.15 0.55 4.28
C HIS A 39 -7.79 0.13 4.87
N GLY A 40 -7.17 1.03 5.62
CA GLY A 40 -5.95 0.73 6.40
C GLY A 40 -6.30 0.01 7.70
N TRP A 41 -5.37 -0.82 8.18
CA TRP A 41 -5.55 -1.56 9.43
C TRP A 41 -5.32 -0.64 10.63
N GLN A 42 -6.38 -0.15 11.25
CA GLN A 42 -6.26 0.78 12.38
C GLN A 42 -5.36 0.22 13.49
N PRO A 43 -4.43 1.03 14.06
CA PRO A 43 -4.24 2.47 13.84
C PRO A 43 -3.37 2.85 12.61
N LEU A 44 -2.95 1.88 11.81
CA LEU A 44 -2.12 2.11 10.62
C LEU A 44 -2.94 2.79 9.51
N GLY A 45 -2.32 3.79 8.88
CA GLY A 45 -2.86 4.41 7.67
C GLY A 45 -2.78 3.48 6.47
N LEU A 46 -3.57 3.76 5.43
CA LEU A 46 -3.70 2.92 4.24
C LEU A 46 -2.35 2.69 3.53
N ALA A 47 -1.53 3.74 3.39
CA ALA A 47 -0.18 3.61 2.82
C ALA A 47 0.72 2.71 3.67
N THR A 48 0.68 2.84 4.99
CA THR A 48 1.44 2.01 5.94
C THR A 48 1.00 0.54 5.89
N THR A 49 -0.29 0.26 5.70
CA THR A 49 -0.78 -1.11 5.55
C THR A 49 -0.39 -1.73 4.21
N SER A 50 -0.06 -0.92 3.20
CA SER A 50 0.24 -1.38 1.84
C SER A 50 1.74 -1.65 1.59
N VAL A 51 2.62 -1.31 2.54
CA VAL A 51 4.08 -1.48 2.48
C VAL A 51 4.51 -2.58 3.44
#